data_AF-A0A8T0H243-F1
#
_entry.id   AF-A0A8T0H243-F1
#
_cell.length_a   1.000
_cell.length_b   1.000
_cell.length_c   1.000
_cell.angle_alpha   90.00
_cell.angle_beta   90.00
_cell.angle_gamma   90.00
#
_symmetry.space_group_name_H-M   'P 1'
#
loop_
_entity.id
_entity.type
_entity.pdbx_description
1 polymer ?
#
loop_
_entity_poly.entity_id
_entity_poly.type
_entity_poly.pdbx_seq_one_letter_code
_entity_poly.pdbx_strand_id
1 'polypeptide(L)'
;MSVNMGRSRNFAVITTLAMLVVAFAVVQQARAQCGNVNSLLGCLGAATMDDQPTASCCNAMAAFAHNGSEACLCQAIDNPVAKSAGVMMQFAIQIPHKCNLTYKAGYVCNGMVVPGGHA
;
A
#
# COMPACT_ATOMS: atom_id res chain seq x y z
N MET A 1 43.25 -28.96 -3.71
CA MET A 1 42.07 -29.09 -2.83
C MET A 1 40.84 -28.91 -3.71
N SER A 2 40.35 -30.00 -4.31
CA SER A 2 39.24 -29.95 -5.28
C SER A 2 37.91 -29.99 -4.55
N VAL A 3 37.38 -28.81 -4.21
CA VAL A 3 36.01 -28.71 -3.68
C VAL A 3 35.04 -28.80 -4.86
N ASN A 4 34.46 -29.99 -5.02
CA ASN A 4 33.22 -30.31 -5.74
C ASN A 4 32.46 -29.11 -6.37
N MET A 5 32.70 -28.84 -7.66
CA MET A 5 32.04 -27.79 -8.46
C MET A 5 30.51 -27.98 -8.58
N GLY A 6 29.98 -29.19 -8.31
CA GLY A 6 28.54 -29.49 -8.31
C GLY A 6 27.83 -29.19 -6.98
N ARG A 7 28.56 -29.08 -5.87
CA ARG A 7 27.99 -28.86 -4.52
C ARG A 7 27.89 -27.37 -4.17
N SER A 8 28.74 -26.52 -4.76
CA SER A 8 28.71 -25.06 -4.59
C SER A 8 27.52 -24.41 -5.29
N ARG A 9 27.13 -24.90 -6.47
CA ARG A 9 25.96 -24.40 -7.21
C ARG A 9 24.68 -24.67 -6.43
N ASN A 10 24.54 -25.85 -5.85
CA ASN A 10 23.40 -26.17 -4.99
C ASN A 10 23.42 -25.37 -3.68
N PHE A 11 24.59 -25.15 -3.06
CA PHE A 11 24.69 -24.33 -1.85
C PHE A 11 24.34 -22.86 -2.13
N ALA A 12 24.81 -22.30 -3.24
CA ALA A 12 24.49 -20.95 -3.70
C ALA A 12 23.01 -20.80 -4.09
N VAL A 13 22.41 -21.83 -4.69
CA VAL A 13 20.96 -21.87 -4.99
C VAL A 13 20.15 -21.94 -3.70
N ILE A 14 20.56 -22.74 -2.72
CA ILE A 14 19.85 -22.85 -1.43
C ILE A 14 19.90 -21.53 -0.65
N THR A 15 21.06 -20.85 -0.61
CA THR A 15 21.18 -19.56 0.08
C THR A 15 20.40 -18.44 -0.61
N THR A 16 20.41 -18.40 -1.95
CA THR A 16 19.56 -17.45 -2.70
C THR A 16 18.07 -17.74 -2.53
N LEU A 17 17.65 -19.01 -2.54
CA LEU A 17 16.26 -19.39 -2.25
C LEU A 17 15.86 -18.98 -0.82
N ALA A 18 16.74 -19.19 0.17
CA ALA A 18 16.48 -18.81 1.56
C ALA A 18 16.33 -17.29 1.71
N MET A 19 17.19 -16.48 1.08
CA MET A 19 17.03 -15.02 1.08
C MET A 19 15.73 -14.58 0.41
N LEU A 20 15.36 -15.20 -0.70
CA LEU A 20 14.10 -14.94 -1.38
C LEU A 20 12.91 -15.23 -0.44
N VAL A 21 12.87 -16.40 0.20
CA VAL A 21 11.79 -16.77 1.15
C VAL A 21 11.69 -15.78 2.31
N VAL A 22 12.83 -15.34 2.87
CA VAL A 22 12.84 -14.31 3.93
C VAL A 22 12.29 -12.99 3.41
N ALA A 23 12.69 -12.56 2.21
CA ALA A 23 12.16 -11.36 1.57
C ALA A 23 10.64 -11.44 1.30
N PHE A 24 10.13 -12.59 0.87
CA PHE A 24 8.69 -12.79 0.72
C PHE A 24 7.98 -12.74 2.08
N ALA A 25 8.53 -13.35 3.13
CA ALA A 25 7.92 -13.34 4.46
C ALA A 25 7.80 -11.92 5.04
N VAL A 26 8.84 -11.08 4.92
CA VAL A 26 8.75 -9.67 5.38
C VAL A 26 7.75 -8.85 4.56
N VAL A 27 7.63 -9.12 3.26
CA VAL A 27 6.61 -8.47 2.41
C VAL A 27 5.19 -8.90 2.82
N GLN A 28 4.99 -10.17 3.19
CA GLN A 28 3.68 -10.65 3.68
C GLN A 28 3.32 -10.04 5.04
N GLN A 29 4.30 -9.78 5.90
CA GLN A 29 4.09 -9.09 7.17
C GLN A 29 3.68 -7.62 6.96
N ALA A 30 4.30 -6.92 6.01
CA ALA A 30 3.89 -5.57 5.62
C ALA A 30 2.46 -5.53 5.03
N ARG A 31 2.08 -6.55 4.26
CA ARG A 31 0.71 -6.75 3.73
C ARG A 31 -0.31 -7.18 4.79
N ALA A 32 0.14 -7.64 5.96
CA ALA A 32 -0.75 -7.95 7.09
C ALA A 32 -0.97 -6.73 7.98
N GLN A 33 0.03 -5.83 8.05
CA GLN A 33 -0.06 -4.55 8.75
C GLN A 33 -0.89 -3.52 7.98
N CYS A 34 -0.77 -3.54 6.66
CA CYS A 34 -1.56 -2.72 5.75
C CYS A 34 -2.71 -3.55 5.21
N GLY A 35 -3.96 -3.13 5.45
CA GLY A 35 -5.14 -3.79 4.90
C GLY A 35 -5.03 -4.01 3.38
N ASN A 36 -5.87 -4.88 2.83
CA ASN A 36 -5.76 -5.27 1.42
C ASN A 36 -5.96 -4.05 0.49
N VAL A 37 -4.85 -3.49 -0.02
CA VAL A 37 -4.85 -2.33 -0.94
C VAL A 37 -5.57 -2.65 -2.26
N ASN A 38 -5.68 -3.92 -2.64
CA ASN A 38 -6.48 -4.31 -3.81
C ASN A 38 -7.97 -4.04 -3.59
N SER A 39 -8.44 -3.98 -2.34
CA SER A 39 -9.82 -3.59 -2.04
C SER A 39 -10.09 -2.13 -2.43
N LEU A 40 -9.06 -1.29 -2.58
CA LEU A 40 -9.16 0.09 -3.05
C LEU A 40 -9.12 0.23 -4.58
N LEU A 41 -9.05 -0.86 -5.35
CA LEU A 41 -9.13 -0.79 -6.83
C LEU A 41 -10.40 -0.08 -7.30
N GLY A 42 -11.51 -0.21 -6.58
CA GLY A 42 -12.76 0.51 -6.87
C GLY A 42 -12.69 2.03 -6.65
N CYS A 43 -11.64 2.52 -5.98
CA CYS A 43 -11.39 3.94 -5.76
C CYS A 43 -10.51 4.58 -6.84
N LEU A 44 -10.00 3.78 -7.78
CA LEU A 44 -8.99 4.25 -8.73
C LEU A 44 -9.47 5.43 -9.57
N GLY A 45 -10.76 5.45 -9.96
CA GLY A 45 -11.35 6.61 -10.66
C GLY A 45 -11.32 7.90 -9.83
N ALA A 46 -11.67 7.85 -8.54
CA ALA A 46 -11.57 9.00 -7.64
C ALA A 46 -10.12 9.33 -7.23
N ALA A 47 -9.17 8.45 -7.53
CA ALA A 47 -7.75 8.61 -7.24
C ALA A 47 -6.96 9.15 -8.45
N THR A 48 -7.45 8.93 -9.67
CA THR A 48 -6.84 9.43 -10.92
C THR A 48 -7.42 10.78 -11.34
N MET A 49 -8.67 11.07 -10.99
CA MET A 49 -9.40 12.29 -11.35
C MET A 49 -10.27 12.77 -10.19
N ASP A 50 -10.74 14.01 -10.25
CA ASP A 50 -11.58 14.62 -9.19
C ASP A 50 -13.02 14.06 -9.17
N ASP A 51 -13.19 12.75 -9.28
CA ASP A 51 -14.49 12.11 -9.34
C ASP A 51 -15.06 11.83 -7.94
N GLN A 52 -16.35 11.49 -7.89
CA GLN A 52 -17.02 11.11 -6.66
C GLN A 52 -16.74 9.63 -6.38
N PRO A 53 -16.18 9.26 -5.21
CA PRO A 53 -15.96 7.86 -4.90
C PRO A 53 -17.29 7.11 -4.82
N THR A 54 -17.33 5.91 -5.39
CA THR A 54 -18.50 5.04 -5.30
C THR A 54 -18.73 4.56 -3.87
N ALA A 55 -19.96 4.18 -3.52
CA ALA A 55 -20.27 3.62 -2.21
C ALA A 55 -19.40 2.39 -1.88
N SER A 56 -19.10 1.55 -2.87
CA SER A 56 -18.19 0.40 -2.73
C SER A 56 -16.75 0.84 -2.40
N CYS A 57 -16.27 1.90 -3.04
CA CYS A 57 -14.97 2.49 -2.72
C CYS A 57 -14.93 3.00 -1.27
N CYS A 58 -15.95 3.77 -0.85
CA CYS A 58 -16.00 4.31 0.50
C CYS A 58 -16.09 3.22 1.58
N ASN A 59 -16.82 2.12 1.30
CA ASN A 59 -16.92 1.00 2.23
C ASN A 59 -15.58 0.24 2.34
N ALA A 60 -14.90 0.02 1.21
CA ALA A 60 -13.54 -0.53 1.22
C ALA A 60 -12.54 0.38 1.95
N MET A 61 -12.67 1.70 1.76
CA MET A 61 -11.85 2.67 2.46
C MET A 61 -12.15 2.73 3.96
N ALA A 62 -13.40 2.59 4.39
CA ALA A 62 -13.76 2.51 5.81
C ALA A 62 -13.10 1.30 6.49
N ALA A 63 -13.17 0.12 5.83
CA ALA A 63 -12.52 -1.09 6.30
C ALA A 63 -10.99 -0.93 6.37
N PHE A 64 -10.41 -0.16 5.44
CA PHE A 64 -8.99 0.15 5.44
C PHE A 64 -8.62 1.11 6.56
N ALA A 65 -9.37 2.21 6.75
CA ALA A 65 -9.11 3.29 7.70
C ALA A 65 -9.14 2.85 9.18
N HIS A 66 -9.95 1.85 9.52
CA HIS A 66 -10.16 1.38 10.88
C HIS A 66 -8.89 0.85 11.60
N ASN A 67 -7.78 0.62 10.89
CA ASN A 67 -6.57 -0.02 11.43
C ASN A 67 -5.34 0.90 11.46
N GLY A 68 -5.49 2.22 11.68
CA GLY A 68 -4.33 3.13 11.79
C GLY A 68 -3.43 3.08 10.55
N SER A 69 -4.07 2.92 9.39
CA SER A 69 -3.45 2.54 8.13
C SER A 69 -3.08 3.76 7.30
N GLU A 70 -2.93 4.95 7.89
CA GLU A 70 -2.63 6.17 7.12
C GLU A 70 -1.26 6.08 6.45
N ALA A 71 -0.28 5.48 7.15
CA ALA A 71 1.02 5.13 6.60
C ALA A 71 0.92 4.13 5.45
N CYS A 72 0.05 3.14 5.60
CA CYS A 72 -0.22 2.15 4.57
C CYS A 72 -0.90 2.74 3.34
N LEU A 73 -1.84 3.67 3.54
CA LEU A 73 -2.51 4.39 2.47
C LEU A 73 -1.51 5.25 1.72
N CYS A 74 -0.67 5.98 2.46
CA CYS A 74 0.36 6.83 1.87
C CYS A 74 1.36 6.02 1.05
N GLN A 75 1.84 4.90 1.58
CA GLN A 75 2.70 3.98 0.83
C GLN A 75 1.99 3.39 -0.39
N ALA A 76 0.71 3.05 -0.27
CA ALA A 76 -0.07 2.53 -1.39
C ALA A 76 -0.18 3.56 -2.53
N ILE A 77 -0.42 4.83 -2.20
CA ILE A 77 -0.50 5.92 -3.19
C ILE A 77 0.89 6.24 -3.76
N ASP A 78 1.94 6.22 -2.94
CA ASP A 78 3.31 6.51 -3.39
C ASP A 78 3.97 5.38 -4.19
N ASN A 79 3.43 4.16 -4.08
CA ASN A 79 3.94 2.98 -4.76
C ASN A 79 4.01 3.20 -6.30
N PRO A 80 5.11 2.80 -6.97
CA PRO A 80 5.21 2.85 -8.43
C PRO A 80 4.04 2.20 -9.16
N VAL A 81 3.37 1.19 -8.57
CA VAL A 81 2.17 0.57 -9.14
C VAL A 81 1.00 1.56 -9.21
N ALA A 82 0.75 2.32 -8.15
CA ALA A 82 -0.30 3.33 -8.12
C ALA A 82 0.02 4.50 -9.06
N LYS A 83 1.28 4.96 -9.07
CA LYS A 83 1.74 6.00 -10.00
C LYS A 83 1.58 5.56 -11.46
N SER A 84 1.93 4.30 -11.77
CA SER A 84 1.75 3.73 -13.11
C SER A 84 0.28 3.59 -13.51
N ALA A 85 -0.61 3.42 -12.54
CA ALA A 85 -2.06 3.41 -12.76
C ALA A 85 -2.67 4.83 -12.92
N GLY A 86 -1.85 5.88 -12.90
CA GLY A 86 -2.29 7.27 -13.05
C GLY A 86 -2.83 7.90 -11.76
N VAL A 87 -2.64 7.26 -10.60
CA VAL A 87 -3.12 7.79 -9.33
C VAL A 87 -2.40 9.11 -9.02
N MET A 88 -3.17 10.16 -8.81
CA MET A 88 -2.67 11.47 -8.44
C MET A 88 -2.88 11.67 -6.94
N MET A 89 -1.80 11.95 -6.23
CA MET A 89 -1.81 12.13 -4.78
C MET A 89 -2.84 13.19 -4.36
N GLN A 90 -2.99 14.28 -5.12
CA GLN A 90 -3.97 15.36 -4.87
C GLN A 90 -5.44 14.90 -4.85
N PHE A 91 -5.80 13.86 -5.61
CA PHE A 91 -7.15 13.30 -5.62
C PHE A 91 -7.26 12.18 -4.60
N ALA A 92 -6.26 11.30 -4.53
CA ALA A 92 -6.23 10.17 -3.61
C ALA A 92 -6.34 10.57 -2.13
N ILE A 93 -5.65 11.63 -1.70
CA ILE A 93 -5.73 12.11 -0.30
C ILE A 93 -7.09 12.72 0.05
N GLN A 94 -7.87 13.16 -0.95
CA GLN A 94 -9.20 13.72 -0.75
C GLN A 94 -10.29 12.64 -0.69
N ILE A 95 -10.02 11.41 -1.15
CA ILE A 95 -10.99 10.30 -1.12
C ILE A 95 -11.51 10.03 0.30
N PRO A 96 -10.66 9.88 1.34
CA PRO A 96 -11.10 9.80 2.73
C PRO A 96 -12.15 10.83 3.12
N HIS A 97 -11.88 12.09 2.79
CA HIS A 97 -12.75 13.22 3.08
C HIS A 97 -14.05 13.16 2.28
N LYS A 98 -13.98 12.87 0.97
CA LYS A 98 -15.17 12.70 0.11
C LYS A 98 -16.06 11.53 0.57
N CYS A 99 -15.47 10.50 1.16
CA CYS A 99 -16.17 9.37 1.76
C CYS A 99 -16.65 9.63 3.21
N ASN A 100 -16.39 10.82 3.76
CA ASN A 100 -16.71 11.19 5.14
C ASN A 100 -16.14 10.19 6.17
N LEU A 101 -14.94 9.68 5.88
CA LEU A 101 -14.22 8.76 6.75
C LEU A 101 -13.30 9.54 7.66
N THR A 102 -13.13 9.05 8.88
CA THR A 102 -12.31 9.74 9.86
C THR A 102 -10.92 9.14 9.94
N TYR A 103 -9.93 10.01 9.75
CA TYR A 103 -8.51 9.67 9.76
C TYR A 103 -7.81 10.42 10.89
N LYS A 104 -6.56 10.08 11.21
CA LYS A 104 -5.79 10.89 12.16
C LYS A 104 -5.53 12.29 11.60
N ALA A 105 -6.00 13.32 12.31
CA ALA A 105 -5.74 14.70 11.93
C ALA A 105 -4.23 14.99 11.89
N GLY A 106 -3.81 15.79 10.90
CA GLY A 106 -2.41 16.18 10.73
C GLY A 106 -1.51 15.07 10.19
N TYR A 107 -2.06 13.98 9.66
CA TYR A 107 -1.26 12.98 8.96
C TYR A 107 -0.69 13.55 7.65
N VAL A 108 0.64 13.51 7.51
CA VAL A 108 1.35 14.03 6.33
C VAL A 108 1.82 12.89 5.46
N CYS A 109 1.34 12.84 4.22
CA CYS A 109 1.78 11.93 3.18
C CYS A 109 2.57 12.70 2.11
N ASN A 110 3.87 12.42 1.96
CA ASN A 110 4.73 13.08 0.96
C ASN A 110 4.63 14.63 0.97
N GLY A 111 4.54 15.22 2.16
CA GLY A 111 4.42 16.67 2.34
C GLY A 111 3.01 17.24 2.18
N MET A 112 2.00 16.41 1.85
CA MET A 112 0.59 16.80 1.82
C MET A 112 -0.15 16.30 3.05
N VAL A 113 -0.96 17.17 3.67
CA VAL A 113 -1.80 16.81 4.81
C VAL A 113 -3.06 16.11 4.29
N VAL A 114 -3.39 14.94 4.85
CA VAL A 114 -4.65 14.25 4.51
C VAL A 114 -5.82 14.98 5.19
N PRO A 115 -6.79 15.52 4.42
CA PRO A 115 -7.96 16.20 4.97
C PRO A 115 -8.94 15.22 5.63
N GLY A 116 -9.65 15.67 6.67
CA GLY A 116 -10.77 14.92 7.28
C GLY A 116 -10.48 14.19 8.60
N GLY A 117 -9.54 14.67 9.42
CA GLY A 117 -9.27 14.05 10.71
C GLY A 117 -10.04 14.63 11.90
N HIS A 118 -10.31 13.77 12.90
CA HIS A 118 -10.69 14.18 14.25
C HIS A 118 -9.42 14.34 15.13
N ALA A 119 -9.43 15.30 16.06
CA ALA A 119 -8.35 15.57 17.00
C ALA A 119 -8.21 14.47 18.06
#